data_AF-A0A1Z9ULX9-F1
#
_entry.id   AF-A0A1Z9ULX9-F1
#
_cell.length_a   1.000
_cell.length_b   1.000
_cell.length_c   1.000
_cell.angle_alpha   90.00
_cell.angle_beta   90.00
_cell.angle_gamma   90.00
#
_symmetry.space_group_name_H-M   'P 1'
#
loop_
_entity.id
_entity.type
_entity.pdbx_description
1 polymer ?
#
loop_
_entity_poly.entity_id
_entity_poly.type
_entity_poly.pdbx_seq_one_letter_code
_entity_poly.pdbx_strand_id
1 'polypeptide(L)'
;MYTTETLIDKHELWFDTGDMLNGSLYVSTCDSDILDRVISMFRKSGLWSDAPESQVLATQKEAYKAQLIFVAAIEYRVVEEKLLLVRFNHPKYPSSTERWRSWSNACDSAFERILND
;
A
#
# COMPACT_ATOMS: atom_id res chain seq x y z
N MET A 1 7.69 4.81 -14.50
CA MET A 1 8.58 4.66 -13.32
C MET A 1 7.96 5.40 -12.16
N TYR A 2 7.83 4.77 -10.99
CA TYR A 2 7.22 5.38 -9.81
C TYR A 2 8.20 6.29 -9.06
N THR A 3 7.68 7.40 -8.54
CA THR A 3 8.34 8.32 -7.60
C THR A 3 7.36 8.65 -6.47
N THR A 4 7.84 9.25 -5.38
CA THR A 4 6.95 9.69 -4.30
C THR A 4 5.85 10.63 -4.82
N GLU A 5 6.21 11.61 -5.64
CA GLU A 5 5.30 12.62 -6.17
C GLU A 5 4.24 11.96 -7.06
N THR A 6 4.65 11.14 -8.02
CA THR A 6 3.72 10.47 -8.93
C THR A 6 2.75 9.55 -8.21
N LEU A 7 3.22 8.83 -7.18
CA LEU A 7 2.38 7.96 -6.36
C LEU A 7 1.38 8.78 -5.54
N ILE A 8 1.83 9.79 -4.81
CA ILE A 8 0.94 10.60 -3.95
C ILE A 8 -0.07 11.40 -4.77
N ASP A 9 0.34 11.94 -5.92
CA ASP A 9 -0.53 12.82 -6.72
C ASP A 9 -1.57 12.02 -7.51
N LYS A 10 -1.20 10.87 -8.07
CA LYS A 10 -2.03 10.12 -9.03
C LYS A 10 -2.75 8.91 -8.47
N HIS A 11 -2.41 8.47 -7.26
CA HIS A 11 -2.99 7.28 -6.65
C HIS A 11 -3.71 7.62 -5.35
N GLU A 12 -4.82 6.92 -5.12
CA GLU A 12 -5.45 6.87 -3.81
C GLU A 12 -4.69 5.90 -2.93
N LEU A 13 -4.08 6.38 -1.85
CA LEU A 13 -3.27 5.57 -0.96
C LEU A 13 -4.02 5.30 0.34
N TRP A 14 -4.26 4.03 0.61
CA TRP A 14 -4.95 3.51 1.80
C TRP A 14 -3.95 2.83 2.72
N PHE A 15 -4.07 3.04 4.04
CA PHE A 15 -3.12 2.53 5.03
C PHE A 15 -3.79 2.18 6.35
N ASP A 16 -3.09 1.34 7.12
CA ASP A 16 -3.49 0.89 8.45
C ASP A 16 -2.99 1.88 9.52
N THR A 17 -3.91 2.42 10.32
CA THR A 17 -3.58 3.33 11.42
C THR A 17 -3.32 2.61 12.74
N GLY A 18 -3.73 1.34 12.86
CA GLY A 18 -3.65 0.57 14.10
C GLY A 18 -2.39 -0.29 14.25
N ASP A 19 -1.65 -0.57 13.17
CA ASP A 19 -0.37 -1.28 13.22
C ASP A 19 0.79 -0.37 12.76
N MET A 20 1.65 0.01 13.70
CA MET A 20 2.81 0.87 13.41
C MET A 20 3.81 0.23 12.44
N LEU A 21 3.83 -1.11 12.31
CA LEU A 21 4.68 -1.80 11.33
C LEU A 21 4.23 -1.54 9.88
N ASN A 22 2.98 -1.08 9.70
CA ASN A 22 2.40 -0.71 8.41
C ASN A 22 2.55 0.79 8.10
N GLY A 23 3.16 1.61 8.98
CA GLY A 23 3.19 3.07 8.83
C GLY A 23 3.92 3.63 7.60
N SER A 24 4.52 2.76 6.78
CA SER A 24 5.17 3.08 5.51
C SER A 24 4.66 2.21 4.34
N LEU A 25 3.55 1.48 4.54
CA LEU A 25 2.97 0.56 3.57
C LEU A 25 1.56 1.00 3.21
N TYR A 26 1.26 0.97 1.91
CA TYR A 26 0.00 1.47 1.37
C TYR A 26 -0.55 0.51 0.31
N VAL A 27 -1.87 0.49 0.22
CA VAL A 27 -2.63 -0.15 -0.85
C VAL A 27 -3.22 0.95 -1.73
N SER A 28 -3.25 0.73 -3.04
CA SER A 28 -3.94 1.60 -3.99
C SER A 28 -4.71 0.78 -5.01
N THR A 29 -5.95 1.18 -5.24
CA THR A 29 -6.90 0.63 -6.23
C THR A 29 -7.99 1.68 -6.46
N CYS A 30 -8.62 1.69 -7.63
CA CYS A 30 -9.82 2.48 -7.90
C CYS A 30 -11.13 1.73 -7.62
N ASP A 31 -11.04 0.46 -7.25
CA ASP A 31 -12.15 -0.43 -6.98
C ASP A 31 -12.23 -0.73 -5.48
N SER A 32 -13.36 -0.38 -4.86
CA SER A 32 -13.62 -0.56 -3.43
C SER A 32 -13.75 -2.03 -3.04
N ASP A 33 -14.30 -2.88 -3.90
CA ASP A 33 -14.46 -4.32 -3.61
C ASP A 33 -13.08 -5.00 -3.59
N ILE A 34 -12.16 -4.56 -4.45
CA ILE A 34 -10.76 -4.99 -4.42
C ILE A 34 -10.08 -4.52 -3.13
N LEU A 35 -10.30 -3.27 -2.72
CA LEU A 35 -9.74 -2.73 -1.48
C LEU A 35 -10.20 -3.57 -0.27
N ASP A 36 -11.51 -3.79 -0.15
CA ASP A 36 -12.13 -4.57 0.92
C ASP A 36 -11.62 -6.00 0.95
N ARG A 37 -11.48 -6.63 -0.22
CA ARG A 37 -10.93 -7.98 -0.35
C ARG A 37 -9.48 -8.06 0.14
N VAL A 38 -8.64 -7.10 -0.25
CA VAL A 38 -7.21 -7.07 0.14
C VAL A 38 -7.06 -6.81 1.62
N ILE A 39 -7.77 -5.82 2.18
CA ILE A 39 -7.74 -5.52 3.61
C ILE A 39 -8.27 -6.71 4.41
N SER A 40 -9.37 -7.33 3.99
CA SER A 40 -9.91 -8.53 4.65
C SER A 40 -8.91 -9.69 4.65
N MET A 41 -8.18 -9.89 3.54
CA MET A 41 -7.12 -10.89 3.45
C MET A 41 -5.95 -10.57 4.39
N PHE A 42 -5.51 -9.31 4.46
CA PHE A 42 -4.45 -8.89 5.37
C PHE A 42 -4.87 -9.01 6.84
N ARG A 43 -6.09 -8.63 7.21
CA ARG A 43 -6.64 -8.81 8.56
C ARG A 43 -6.63 -10.28 8.98
N LYS A 44 -7.13 -11.17 8.11
CA LYS A 44 -7.10 -12.64 8.36
C LYS A 44 -5.69 -13.20 8.56
N SER A 45 -4.67 -12.53 8.01
CA SER A 45 -3.27 -12.92 8.12
C SER A 45 -2.51 -12.16 9.22
N GLY A 46 -3.19 -11.32 10.01
CA GLY A 46 -2.57 -10.47 11.02
C GLY A 46 -1.63 -9.40 10.46
N LEU A 47 -1.77 -9.07 9.17
CA LEU A 47 -0.94 -8.08 8.46
C LEU A 47 -1.57 -6.69 8.41
N TRP A 48 -2.83 -6.58 8.81
CA TRP A 48 -3.59 -5.34 8.99
C TRP A 48 -4.39 -5.45 10.28
N SER A 49 -4.48 -4.35 11.04
CA SER A 49 -5.17 -4.31 12.32
C SER A 49 -6.70 -4.32 12.18
N ASP A 50 -7.43 -4.41 13.29
CA ASP A 50 -8.90 -4.25 13.26
C ASP A 50 -9.34 -2.78 13.12
N ALA A 51 -8.39 -1.83 13.04
CA ALA A 51 -8.73 -0.43 12.81
C ALA A 51 -9.27 -0.21 11.39
N PRO A 52 -10.17 0.79 11.22
CA PRO A 52 -10.55 1.25 9.89
C PRO A 52 -9.34 1.72 9.09
N GLU A 53 -9.35 1.43 7.79
CA GLU A 53 -8.40 1.99 6.85
C GLU A 53 -8.52 3.52 6.77
N SER A 54 -7.40 4.17 6.53
CA SER A 54 -7.33 5.60 6.31
C SER A 54 -6.75 5.90 4.95
N GLN A 55 -7.17 7.02 4.37
CA GLN A 55 -6.71 7.48 3.07
C GLN A 55 -5.81 8.71 3.23
N VAL A 56 -4.80 8.84 2.37
CA VAL A 56 -4.05 10.11 2.23
C VAL A 56 -4.94 11.13 1.53
N LEU A 57 -5.42 12.12 2.29
CA LEU A 57 -6.34 13.14 1.79
C LEU A 57 -5.61 14.18 0.93
N ALA A 58 -6.36 14.86 0.05
CA ALA A 58 -5.82 15.92 -0.81
C ALA A 58 -5.06 17.00 -0.01
N THR A 59 -5.56 17.37 1.17
CA THR A 59 -4.94 18.36 2.07
C THR A 59 -3.63 17.88 2.72
N GLN A 60 -3.35 16.57 2.68
CA GLN A 60 -2.17 15.95 3.27
C GLN A 60 -1.07 15.64 2.25
N LYS A 61 -1.38 15.69 0.94
CA LYS A 61 -0.47 15.26 -0.13
C LYS A 61 0.89 15.95 -0.09
N GLU A 62 0.94 17.28 0.09
CA GLU A 62 2.21 18.01 0.16
C GLU A 62 3.07 17.59 1.35
N ALA A 63 2.45 17.37 2.51
CA ALA A 63 3.17 16.91 3.70
C ALA A 63 3.74 15.49 3.48
N TYR A 64 2.97 14.61 2.86
CA TYR A 64 3.41 13.26 2.54
C TYR A 64 4.55 13.25 1.52
N LYS A 65 4.46 14.06 0.46
CA LYS A 65 5.55 14.20 -0.53
C LYS A 65 6.86 14.68 0.10
N ALA A 66 6.79 15.57 1.09
CA ALA A 66 7.97 16.08 1.79
C ALA A 66 8.60 15.06 2.75
N GLN A 67 7.84 14.07 3.24
CA GLN A 67 8.26 13.19 4.33
C GLN A 67 8.53 11.74 3.90
N LEU A 68 7.91 11.29 2.81
CA LEU A 68 8.02 9.92 2.33
C LEU A 68 9.11 9.76 1.27
N ILE A 69 9.88 8.69 1.41
CA ILE A 69 10.90 8.29 0.44
C ILE A 69 10.41 7.02 -0.24
N PHE A 70 10.19 7.06 -1.55
CA PHE A 70 9.79 5.87 -2.31
C PHE A 70 10.85 4.77 -2.20
N VAL A 71 10.41 3.53 -1.93
CA VAL A 71 11.29 2.36 -1.83
C VAL A 71 10.94 1.32 -2.91
N ALA A 72 9.67 0.93 -2.99
CA ALA A 72 9.23 -0.09 -3.94
C ALA A 72 7.73 0.02 -4.21
N ALA A 73 7.29 -0.50 -5.35
CA ALA A 73 5.89 -0.77 -5.61
C ALA A 73 5.74 -2.07 -6.40
N ILE A 74 4.62 -2.76 -6.22
CA ILE A 74 4.27 -3.97 -6.97
C ILE A 74 2.84 -3.81 -7.48
N GLU A 75 2.67 -3.93 -8.79
CA GLU A 75 1.36 -4.00 -9.44
C GLU A 75 0.90 -5.45 -9.51
N TYR A 76 -0.38 -5.66 -9.21
CA TYR A 76 -1.08 -6.92 -9.37
C TYR A 76 -2.31 -6.71 -10.24
N ARG A 77 -2.64 -7.73 -11.03
CA ARG A 77 -3.92 -7.85 -11.71
C ARG A 77 -4.91 -8.56 -10.81
N VAL A 78 -6.06 -7.94 -10.59
CA VAL A 78 -7.18 -8.51 -9.85
C VAL A 78 -8.40 -8.46 -10.77
N VAL A 79 -8.73 -9.59 -11.38
CA VAL A 79 -9.74 -9.65 -12.46
C VAL A 79 -9.31 -8.76 -13.65
N GLU A 80 -10.03 -7.68 -13.94
CA GLU A 80 -9.73 -6.72 -15.02
C GLU A 80 -9.09 -5.42 -14.49
N GLU A 81 -8.98 -5.28 -13.17
CA GLU A 81 -8.51 -4.08 -12.48
C GLU A 81 -7.11 -4.24 -11.91
N LYS A 82 -6.54 -3.11 -11.45
CA LYS A 82 -5.20 -3.04 -10.88
C LYS A 82 -5.23 -2.80 -9.37
N LEU A 83 -4.42 -3.59 -8.68
CA LEU A 83 -4.03 -3.38 -7.30
C LEU A 83 -2.56 -2.98 -7.26
N LEU A 84 -2.22 -1.92 -6.52
CA LEU A 84 -0.85 -1.48 -6.32
C LEU A 84 -0.52 -1.55 -4.83
N LEU A 85 0.52 -2.31 -4.48
CA LEU A 85 1.16 -2.21 -3.18
C LEU A 85 2.30 -1.21 -3.27
N VAL A 86 2.37 -0.29 -2.31
CA VAL A 86 3.39 0.75 -2.27
C VAL A 86 4.13 0.71 -0.95
N ARG A 87 5.46 0.73 -1.03
CA ARG A 87 6.37 0.83 0.09
C ARG A 87 7.12 2.15 0.02
N PHE A 88 6.94 2.95 1.05
CA PHE A 88 7.78 4.10 1.33
C PHE A 88 8.74 3.79 2.47
N ASN A 89 9.54 4.78 2.83
CA ASN A 89 10.21 4.90 4.11
C ASN A 89 9.89 6.27 4.71
N HIS A 90 9.86 6.34 6.03
CA HIS A 90 9.59 7.57 6.78
C HIS A 90 10.54 7.66 8.00
N PRO A 91 11.12 8.83 8.32
CA PRO A 91 12.06 8.95 9.44
C PRO A 91 11.49 8.52 10.80
N LYS A 92 10.20 8.77 11.06
CA LYS A 92 9.52 8.38 12.30
C LYS A 92 8.95 6.96 12.28
N TYR A 93 8.63 6.45 11.09
CA TYR A 93 7.92 5.19 10.90
C TYR A 93 8.66 4.38 9.84
N PRO A 94 9.86 3.87 10.17
CA PRO A 94 10.73 3.24 9.19
C PRO A 94 10.07 1.99 8.61
N SER A 95 10.33 1.76 7.33
CA SER A 95 9.74 0.67 6.58
C SER A 95 10.35 -0.68 6.94
N SER A 96 9.55 -1.60 7.46
CA SER A 96 10.01 -2.96 7.76
C SER A 96 10.12 -3.83 6.51
N THR A 97 11.32 -4.33 6.23
CA THR A 97 11.56 -5.26 5.11
C THR A 97 10.83 -6.58 5.32
N GLU A 98 10.73 -7.06 6.55
CA GLU A 98 9.99 -8.28 6.88
C GLU A 98 8.49 -8.07 6.66
N ARG A 99 7.92 -6.97 7.14
CA ARG A 99 6.50 -6.66 6.95
C ARG A 99 6.16 -6.51 5.47
N TRP A 100 7.00 -5.81 4.71
CA TRP A 100 6.87 -5.70 3.26
C TRP A 100 6.84 -7.06 2.58
N ARG A 101 7.76 -7.97 2.94
CA ARG A 101 7.80 -9.32 2.39
C ARG A 101 6.53 -10.09 2.71
N SER A 102 5.99 -9.97 3.92
CA SER A 102 4.74 -10.63 4.28
C SER A 102 3.55 -10.12 3.48
N TRP A 103 3.45 -8.79 3.27
CA TRP A 103 2.42 -8.20 2.39
C TRP A 103 2.55 -8.70 0.96
N SER A 104 3.75 -8.64 0.39
CA SER A 104 3.99 -9.09 -0.98
C SER A 104 3.69 -10.57 -1.15
N ASN A 105 4.12 -11.43 -0.22
CA ASN A 105 3.85 -12.87 -0.28
C ASN A 105 2.36 -13.20 -0.21
N ALA A 106 1.60 -12.48 0.62
CA ALA A 106 0.15 -12.65 0.71
C ALA A 106 -0.53 -12.27 -0.61
N CYS A 107 -0.13 -11.17 -1.25
CA CYS A 107 -0.65 -10.78 -2.57
C CYS A 107 -0.18 -11.71 -3.68
N ASP A 108 1.08 -12.18 -3.67
CA ASP A 108 1.61 -13.15 -4.65
C ASP A 108 0.83 -14.46 -4.66
N SER A 109 0.35 -14.87 -3.48
CA SER A 109 -0.44 -16.09 -3.32
C SER A 109 -1.89 -15.93 -3.80
N ALA A 110 -2.36 -14.69 -4.01
CA ALA A 110 -3.75 -14.37 -4.28
C ALA A 110 -3.99 -13.73 -5.65
N PHE A 111 -2.99 -13.07 -6.23
CA PHE A 111 -3.10 -12.23 -7.42
C PHE A 111 -1.90 -12.41 -8.35
N GLU A 112 -2.12 -12.11 -9.63
CA GLU A 112 -1.07 -12.19 -10.64
C GLU A 112 -0.24 -10.89 -10.64
N ARG A 113 1.09 -10.99 -10.51
CA ARG A 113 1.98 -9.83 -10.65
C ARG A 113 2.00 -9.33 -12.09
N ILE A 114 1.90 -8.01 -12.26
CA ILE A 114 2.19 -7.37 -13.53
C ILE A 114 3.69 -7.08 -13.58
N LEU A 115 4.40 -7.81 -14.44
CA LEU A 115 5.81 -7.54 -14.72
C LEU A 115 5.87 -6.44 -15.78
N ASN A 116 6.40 -5.27 -15.40
CA ASN A 116 6.69 -4.21 -16.35
C ASN A 116 8.07 -4.50 -16.96
N ASP A 117 8.08 -4.87 -18.26
CA ASP A 117 9.30 -5.02 -19.08
C ASP A 117 10.03 -3.68 -19.29
#